data_AF-A0A849TER5-F1
#
_entry.id   AF-A0A849TER5-F1
#
_cell.length_a   1.000
_cell.length_b   1.000
_cell.length_c   1.000
_cell.angle_alpha   90.00
_cell.angle_beta   90.00
_cell.angle_gamma   90.00
#
_symmetry.space_group_name_H-M   'P 1'
#
loop_
_entity.id
_entity.type
_entity.pdbx_description
1 polymer ?
#
loop_
_entity_poly.entity_id
_entity_poly.type
_entity_poly.pdbx_seq_one_letter_code
_entity_poly.pdbx_strand_id
1 'polypeptide(L)'
;MPHNLELNLTILDQFTPNVLGFFWITPSVLDRDLKGFNDFNYLFDGLLSQYIYRKEKEFESKETSPANKYAHIFFTQNFDEKLFLAHLACQGLNKAQIAGDIDEQISLINNSSERKKTIIVLDQTDQNWTVDLTKRYPQYDFKNLLIK
;
A
#
# COMPACT_ATOMS: atom_id res chain seq x y z
N MET A 1 24.12 -30.51 -0.69
CA MET A 1 23.07 -29.74 -1.39
C MET A 1 22.46 -28.81 -0.35
N PRO A 2 22.77 -27.50 -0.32
CA PRO A 2 22.09 -26.63 0.63
C PRO A 2 20.66 -26.41 0.12
N HIS A 3 19.67 -26.77 0.94
CA HIS A 3 18.31 -26.33 0.74
C HIS A 3 18.30 -24.80 0.86
N ASN A 4 18.03 -24.11 -0.25
CA ASN A 4 17.58 -22.72 -0.20
C ASN A 4 16.24 -22.72 0.54
N LEU A 5 16.29 -22.48 1.86
CA LEU A 5 15.13 -22.00 2.59
C LEU A 5 14.84 -20.59 2.06
N GLU A 6 13.92 -20.49 1.10
CA GLU A 6 13.21 -19.24 0.88
C GLU A 6 12.51 -18.91 2.21
N LEU A 7 13.10 -17.98 2.97
CA LEU A 7 12.48 -17.46 4.19
C LEU A 7 11.14 -16.85 3.77
N ASN A 8 10.04 -17.48 4.20
CA ASN A 8 8.69 -16.95 4.07
C ASN A 8 8.57 -15.75 5.00
N LEU A 9 8.98 -14.57 4.51
CA LEU A 9 8.88 -13.33 5.25
C LEU A 9 7.43 -12.82 5.13
N THR A 10 6.77 -12.69 6.27
CA THR A 10 5.47 -12.04 6.41
C THR A 10 5.57 -10.55 6.09
N ILE A 11 4.43 -9.87 5.87
CA ILE A 11 4.40 -8.39 5.78
C ILE A 11 5.12 -7.77 6.99
N LEU A 12 4.95 -8.38 8.17
CA LEU A 12 5.53 -7.92 9.43
C LEU A 12 7.06 -8.03 9.46
N ASP A 13 7.64 -8.98 8.75
CA ASP A 13 9.11 -9.16 8.71
C ASP A 13 9.80 -8.10 7.83
N GLN A 14 9.04 -7.29 7.07
CA GLN A 14 9.58 -6.21 6.27
C GLN A 14 9.82 -4.93 7.09
N PHE A 15 9.35 -4.85 8.34
CA PHE A 15 9.48 -3.65 9.16
C PHE A 15 10.91 -3.41 9.60
N THR A 16 11.53 -2.43 8.95
CA THR A 16 12.82 -1.87 9.36
C THR A 16 12.73 -0.35 9.36
N PRO A 17 13.59 0.37 10.10
CA PRO A 17 13.62 1.84 10.08
C PRO A 17 13.90 2.46 8.70
N ASN A 18 14.26 1.65 7.70
CA ASN A 18 14.51 2.12 6.33
C ASN A 18 13.25 2.05 5.45
N VAL A 19 12.18 1.40 5.90
CA VAL A 19 10.91 1.31 5.16
C VAL A 19 10.05 2.53 5.45
N LEU A 20 9.75 3.28 4.39
CA LEU A 20 8.88 4.47 4.43
C LEU A 20 7.40 4.08 4.39
N GLY A 21 7.06 2.97 3.75
CA GLY A 21 5.68 2.53 3.62
C GLY A 21 5.45 1.49 2.55
N PHE A 22 4.17 1.30 2.24
CA PHE A 22 3.67 0.24 1.37
C PHE A 22 2.78 0.79 0.28
N PHE A 23 2.98 0.32 -0.95
CA PHE A 23 1.95 0.31 -1.97
C PHE A 23 1.29 -1.06 -1.98
N TRP A 24 -0.01 -1.09 -1.71
CA TRP A 24 -0.84 -2.28 -1.77
C TRP A 24 -1.78 -2.16 -2.95
N ILE A 25 -1.41 -2.79 -4.06
CA ILE A 25 -2.10 -2.67 -5.34
C ILE A 25 -2.93 -3.93 -5.56
N THR A 26 -4.23 -3.77 -5.66
CA THR A 26 -5.20 -4.86 -5.59
C THR A 26 -6.15 -4.85 -6.78
N PRO A 27 -6.72 -6.02 -7.15
CA PRO A 27 -7.68 -6.09 -8.25
C PRO A 27 -9.05 -5.49 -7.93
N SER A 28 -9.37 -5.25 -6.65
CA SER A 28 -10.69 -4.78 -6.18
C SER A 28 -10.57 -3.68 -5.12
N VAL A 29 -11.69 -3.03 -4.83
CA VAL A 29 -11.75 -2.00 -3.78
C VAL A 29 -11.35 -2.55 -2.41
N LEU A 30 -10.94 -1.64 -1.51
CA LEU A 30 -10.51 -1.98 -0.15
C LEU A 30 -11.64 -2.70 0.59
N ASP A 31 -11.37 -3.94 0.98
CA ASP A 31 -12.29 -4.81 1.71
C ASP A 31 -11.51 -5.75 2.66
N ARG A 32 -12.22 -6.34 3.62
CA ARG A 32 -11.66 -7.23 4.64
C ARG A 32 -11.17 -8.57 4.09
N ASP A 33 -11.69 -9.01 2.94
CA ASP A 33 -11.31 -10.29 2.33
C ASP A 33 -10.05 -10.19 1.46
N LEU A 34 -9.50 -8.99 1.27
CA LEU A 34 -8.27 -8.80 0.50
C LEU A 34 -7.07 -9.49 1.16
N LYS A 35 -6.23 -10.15 0.35
CA LYS A 35 -4.99 -10.76 0.83
C LYS A 35 -4.06 -9.70 1.42
N GLY A 36 -3.59 -9.91 2.65
CA GLY A 36 -2.78 -8.94 3.40
C GLY A 36 -3.58 -7.95 4.24
N PHE A 37 -4.92 -7.96 4.17
CA PHE A 37 -5.77 -7.06 4.98
C PHE A 37 -5.49 -7.19 6.47
N ASN A 38 -5.48 -8.41 7.00
CA ASN A 38 -5.28 -8.61 8.44
C ASN A 38 -3.91 -8.10 8.92
N ASP A 39 -2.86 -8.33 8.14
CA ASP A 39 -1.50 -7.88 8.48
C ASP A 39 -1.42 -6.35 8.48
N PHE A 40 -1.94 -5.70 7.42
CA PHE A 40 -1.98 -4.25 7.35
C PHE A 40 -2.91 -3.63 8.39
N ASN A 41 -4.07 -4.24 8.64
CA ASN A 41 -5.00 -3.74 9.63
C ASN A 41 -4.41 -3.86 11.05
N TYR A 42 -3.68 -4.93 11.34
CA TYR A 42 -2.96 -5.08 12.61
C TYR A 42 -1.88 -4.00 12.75
N LEU A 43 -1.04 -3.83 11.72
CA LEU A 43 0.05 -2.86 11.69
C LEU A 43 -0.41 -1.40 11.78
N PHE A 44 -1.57 -1.10 11.21
CA PHE A 44 -2.18 0.23 11.23
C PHE A 44 -3.24 0.34 12.33
N ASP A 45 -3.11 -0.40 13.43
CA ASP A 45 -3.95 -0.27 14.64
C ASP A 45 -5.47 -0.27 14.39
N GLY A 46 -5.91 -1.09 13.44
CA GLY A 46 -7.31 -1.23 13.07
C GLY A 46 -7.88 -0.11 12.19
N LEU A 47 -7.05 0.83 11.71
CA LEU A 47 -7.50 1.99 10.92
C LEU A 47 -8.26 1.57 9.65
N LEU A 48 -7.86 0.47 9.00
CA LEU A 48 -8.52 -0.04 7.80
C LEU A 48 -9.95 -0.50 8.12
N SER A 49 -10.11 -1.26 9.21
CA SER A 49 -11.43 -1.70 9.68
C SER A 49 -12.32 -0.53 10.07
N GLN A 50 -11.78 0.47 10.75
CA GLN A 50 -12.51 1.69 11.10
C GLN A 50 -12.96 2.45 9.86
N TYR A 51 -12.10 2.54 8.84
CA TYR A 51 -12.42 3.18 7.57
C TYR A 51 -13.55 2.47 6.85
N ILE A 52 -13.47 1.14 6.68
CA ILE A 52 -14.50 0.33 6.02
C ILE A 52 -15.83 0.49 6.76
N TYR A 53 -15.83 0.35 8.09
CA TYR A 53 -17.05 0.47 8.90
C TYR A 53 -17.70 1.86 8.80
N ARG A 54 -16.89 2.93 8.77
CA ARG A 54 -17.41 4.29 8.58
C ARG A 54 -18.04 4.44 7.19
N LYS A 55 -17.39 3.91 6.15
CA LYS A 55 -17.91 3.94 4.78
C LYS A 55 -19.23 3.17 4.65
N GLU A 56 -19.33 1.97 5.22
CA GLU A 56 -20.56 1.18 5.25
C GLU A 56 -21.74 1.98 5.83
N LYS A 57 -21.51 2.70 6.95
CA LYS A 57 -22.52 3.59 7.54
C LYS A 57 -22.88 4.81 6.69
N GLU A 58 -21.91 5.43 6.02
CA GLU A 58 -22.14 6.55 5.11
C GLU A 58 -22.99 6.12 3.89
N PHE A 59 -22.82 4.88 3.40
CA PHE A 59 -23.66 4.33 2.33
C PHE A 59 -25.11 4.12 2.79
N GLU A 60 -25.33 3.69 4.03
CA GLU A 60 -26.67 3.56 4.62
C GLU A 60 -27.36 4.94 4.77
N SER A 61 -26.60 6.02 4.99
CA SER A 61 -27.15 7.37 5.18
C SER A 61 -27.41 8.17 3.89
N LYS A 62 -27.13 7.60 2.70
CA LYS A 62 -27.23 8.27 1.37
C LYS A 62 -26.38 9.53 1.22
N GLU A 63 -25.44 9.81 2.12
CA GLU A 63 -24.47 10.90 1.93
C GLU A 63 -23.38 10.43 0.97
N THR A 64 -23.53 10.80 -0.31
CA THR A 64 -22.51 10.52 -1.33
C THR A 64 -21.30 11.41 -1.11
N SER A 65 -20.42 11.03 -0.18
CA SER A 65 -19.09 11.61 -0.14
C SER A 65 -18.28 11.10 -1.34
N PRO A 66 -17.69 11.98 -2.18
CA PRO A 66 -16.95 11.62 -3.38
C PRO A 66 -15.54 11.08 -3.07
N ALA A 67 -15.35 10.38 -1.95
CA ALA A 67 -14.07 9.79 -1.62
C ALA A 67 -13.69 8.79 -2.72
N ASN A 68 -12.53 8.99 -3.35
CA ASN A 68 -12.02 8.10 -4.40
C ASN A 68 -12.02 6.67 -3.87
N LYS A 69 -12.97 5.84 -4.30
CA LYS A 69 -13.11 4.46 -3.81
C LYS A 69 -11.93 3.57 -4.21
N TYR A 70 -11.10 4.04 -5.12
CA TYR A 70 -10.00 3.31 -5.71
C TYR A 70 -8.64 3.58 -5.07
N ALA A 71 -8.45 4.70 -4.38
CA ALA A 71 -7.16 5.04 -3.78
C ALA A 71 -7.34 5.55 -2.34
N HIS A 72 -6.67 4.91 -1.39
CA HIS A 72 -6.70 5.28 0.03
C HIS A 72 -5.28 5.33 0.58
N ILE A 73 -4.98 6.31 1.42
CA ILE A 73 -3.72 6.39 2.15
C ILE A 73 -3.95 6.43 3.65
N PHE A 74 -3.22 5.59 4.35
CA PHE A 74 -3.24 5.48 5.80
C PHE A 74 -1.84 5.81 6.32
N PHE A 75 -1.78 6.46 7.48
CA PHE A 75 -0.54 6.80 8.15
C PHE A 75 -0.55 6.24 9.57
N THR A 76 0.57 5.68 9.97
CA THR A 76 0.88 5.30 11.35
C THR A 76 2.33 5.69 11.66
N GLN A 77 2.86 5.28 12.81
CA GLN A 77 4.23 5.49 13.22
C GLN A 77 4.93 4.14 13.44
N ASN A 78 6.19 4.05 13.01
CA ASN A 78 7.04 2.88 13.21
C ASN A 78 8.48 3.34 13.47
N PHE A 79 9.09 2.88 14.58
CA PHE A 79 10.42 3.35 15.03
C PHE A 79 10.57 4.87 15.05
N ASP A 80 9.58 5.57 15.61
CA ASP A 80 9.47 7.03 15.65
C ASP A 80 9.37 7.74 14.28
N GLU A 81 9.39 7.01 13.17
CA GLU A 81 9.19 7.54 11.82
C GLU A 81 7.76 7.35 11.33
N LYS A 82 7.29 8.24 10.45
CA LYS A 82 5.99 8.08 9.78
C LYS A 82 6.05 6.91 8.80
N LEU A 83 5.08 6.01 8.91
CA LEU A 83 4.88 4.90 7.99
C LEU A 83 3.56 5.10 7.25
N PHE A 84 3.57 4.95 5.92
CA PHE A 84 2.35 5.01 5.12
C PHE A 84 1.94 3.65 4.55
N LEU A 85 0.65 3.51 4.27
CA LEU A 85 0.08 2.45 3.44
C LEU A 85 -0.86 3.09 2.43
N ALA A 86 -0.51 2.98 1.15
CA ALA A 86 -1.32 3.40 0.03
C ALA A 86 -1.98 2.17 -0.60
N HIS A 87 -3.29 2.02 -0.42
CA HIS A 87 -4.09 1.01 -1.10
C HIS A 87 -4.62 1.56 -2.43
N LEU A 88 -4.41 0.82 -3.51
CA LEU A 88 -4.79 1.19 -4.88
C LEU A 88 -5.56 0.02 -5.53
N ALA A 89 -6.83 0.24 -5.84
CA ALA A 89 -7.69 -0.72 -6.52
C ALA A 89 -7.67 -0.50 -8.03
N CYS A 90 -7.33 -1.54 -8.78
CA CYS A 90 -7.26 -1.47 -10.25
C CYS A 90 -8.61 -1.69 -10.95
N GLN A 91 -9.67 -2.07 -10.21
CA GLN A 91 -10.96 -2.44 -10.79
C GLN A 91 -11.58 -1.31 -11.63
N GLY A 92 -11.74 -1.54 -12.93
CA GLY A 92 -12.36 -0.56 -13.83
C GLY A 92 -11.50 0.67 -14.12
N LEU A 93 -10.23 0.66 -13.73
CA LEU A 93 -9.25 1.69 -14.06
C LEU A 93 -8.26 1.16 -15.09
N ASN A 94 -7.83 2.03 -15.99
CA ASN A 94 -6.71 1.74 -16.88
C ASN A 94 -5.36 2.06 -16.17
N LYS A 95 -4.26 1.58 -16.76
CA LYS A 95 -2.91 1.76 -16.21
C LYS A 95 -2.52 3.23 -16.02
N ALA A 96 -2.99 4.14 -16.87
CA ALA A 96 -2.68 5.57 -16.74
C ALA A 96 -3.41 6.20 -15.54
N GLN A 97 -4.64 5.79 -15.26
CA GLN A 97 -5.40 6.25 -14.09
C GLN A 97 -4.72 5.78 -12.79
N ILE A 98 -4.37 4.50 -12.71
CA ILE A 98 -3.66 3.95 -11.54
C ILE A 98 -2.31 4.64 -11.34
N ALA A 99 -1.59 4.92 -12.44
CA ALA A 99 -0.35 5.66 -12.39
C ALA A 99 -0.54 7.09 -11.85
N GLY A 100 -1.65 7.75 -12.22
CA GLY A 100 -2.02 9.05 -11.66
C GLY A 100 -2.33 8.99 -10.17
N ASP A 101 -3.09 7.99 -9.71
CA ASP A 101 -3.35 7.78 -8.28
C ASP A 101 -2.04 7.55 -7.50
N ILE A 102 -1.09 6.80 -8.06
CA ILE A 102 0.25 6.60 -7.51
C ILE A 102 1.01 7.92 -7.43
N ASP A 103 1.01 8.72 -8.51
CA ASP A 103 1.65 10.04 -8.56
C ASP A 103 1.13 10.93 -7.42
N GLU A 104 -0.19 10.93 -7.18
CA GLU A 104 -0.82 11.62 -6.06
C GLU A 104 -0.31 11.10 -4.70
N GLN A 105 -0.29 9.79 -4.48
CA GLN A 105 0.21 9.22 -3.21
C GLN A 105 1.68 9.55 -2.96
N ILE A 106 2.53 9.46 -3.99
CA ILE A 106 3.95 9.82 -3.91
C ILE A 106 4.12 11.30 -3.51
N SER A 107 3.26 12.19 -4.01
CA SER A 107 3.32 13.61 -3.67
C SER A 107 3.01 13.89 -2.20
N LEU A 108 2.17 13.06 -1.57
CA LEU A 108 1.77 13.19 -0.16
C LEU A 108 2.83 12.69 0.83
N ILE A 109 3.68 11.75 0.40
CA ILE A 109 4.71 11.13 1.25
C ILE A 109 6.07 11.82 1.15
N ASN A 110 6.15 12.97 0.46
CA ASN A 110 7.40 13.64 0.12
C ASN A 110 8.26 13.89 1.37
N ASN A 111 9.31 13.08 1.51
CA ASN A 111 10.16 13.05 2.69
C ASN A 111 11.54 13.61 2.30
N SER A 112 11.94 14.73 2.91
CA SER A 112 13.21 15.43 2.64
C SER A 112 14.43 14.74 3.26
N SER A 113 14.42 13.41 3.35
CA SER A 113 15.51 12.62 3.92
C SER A 113 16.67 12.52 2.94
N GLU A 114 17.89 12.77 3.41
CA GLU A 114 19.13 12.61 2.63
C GLU A 114 19.41 11.15 2.23
N ARG A 115 18.77 10.19 2.92
CA ARG A 115 18.91 8.76 2.63
C ARG A 115 17.73 8.26 1.82
N LYS A 116 18.04 7.50 0.77
CA LYS A 116 17.08 6.73 -0.03
C LYS A 116 16.32 5.75 0.87
N LYS A 117 15.01 5.95 0.99
CA LYS A 117 14.11 5.08 1.78
C LYS A 117 13.48 4.01 0.89
N THR A 118 13.14 2.88 1.50
CA THR A 118 12.50 1.76 0.83
C THR A 118 10.99 1.88 0.86
N ILE A 119 10.33 1.64 -0.27
CA ILE A 119 8.87 1.46 -0.35
C ILE A 119 8.60 0.01 -0.77
N ILE A 120 7.82 -0.70 0.03
CA ILE A 120 7.45 -2.08 -0.29
C ILE A 120 6.23 -2.06 -1.20
N VAL A 121 6.22 -2.88 -2.24
CA VAL A 121 5.13 -3.00 -3.20
C VAL A 121 4.53 -4.38 -3.05
N LEU A 122 3.29 -4.46 -2.60
CA LEU A 122 2.47 -5.67 -2.68
C LEU A 122 1.55 -5.52 -3.89
N ASP A 123 2.01 -6.01 -5.04
CA ASP A 123 1.23 -6.01 -6.28
C ASP A 123 0.50 -7.35 -6.44
N GLN A 124 -0.82 -7.31 -6.35
CA GLN A 124 -1.71 -8.46 -6.53
C GLN A 124 -2.34 -8.48 -7.93
N THR A 125 -1.72 -7.76 -8.87
CA THR A 125 -2.15 -7.67 -10.26
C THR A 125 -1.07 -8.19 -11.21
N ASP A 126 -1.42 -8.42 -12.46
CA ASP A 126 -0.49 -8.88 -13.49
C ASP A 126 0.38 -7.75 -14.10
N GLN A 127 0.37 -6.54 -13.50
CA GLN A 127 0.98 -5.35 -14.12
C GLN A 127 2.45 -5.13 -13.75
N ASN A 128 2.96 -5.79 -12.71
CA ASN A 128 4.35 -5.71 -12.23
C ASN A 128 4.80 -4.25 -11.98
N TRP A 129 4.05 -3.54 -11.14
CA TRP A 129 4.24 -2.11 -10.86
C TRP A 129 5.64 -1.76 -10.34
N THR A 130 6.31 -2.67 -9.63
CA THR A 130 7.65 -2.43 -9.06
C THR A 130 8.67 -1.92 -10.09
N VAL A 131 8.64 -2.48 -11.31
CA VAL A 131 9.56 -2.08 -12.39
C VAL A 131 9.27 -0.66 -12.86
N ASP A 132 8.00 -0.31 -13.03
CA ASP A 132 7.58 1.01 -13.49
C ASP A 132 7.83 2.08 -12.44
N LEU A 133 7.54 1.77 -11.17
CA LEU A 133 7.79 2.64 -10.01
C LEU A 133 9.28 2.97 -9.86
N THR A 134 10.15 1.96 -9.99
CA THR A 134 11.61 2.14 -9.91
C THR A 134 12.14 3.09 -10.98
N LYS A 135 11.57 3.04 -12.19
CA LYS A 135 11.94 3.95 -13.29
C LYS A 135 11.41 5.37 -13.06
N ARG A 136 10.17 5.49 -12.58
CA ARG A 136 9.48 6.77 -12.39
C ARG A 136 10.00 7.55 -11.18
N TYR A 137 10.31 6.88 -10.08
CA TYR A 137 10.72 7.53 -8.83
C TYR A 137 12.07 6.98 -8.34
N PRO A 138 13.18 7.31 -9.04
CA PRO A 138 14.50 6.78 -8.72
C PRO A 138 15.03 7.19 -7.33
N GLN A 139 14.41 8.18 -6.68
CA GLN A 139 14.70 8.61 -5.32
C GLN A 139 14.26 7.60 -4.23
N TYR A 140 13.40 6.63 -4.57
CA TYR A 140 12.96 5.57 -3.64
C TYR A 140 13.49 4.20 -4.08
N ASP A 141 13.68 3.32 -3.11
CA ASP A 141 14.03 1.92 -3.34
C ASP A 141 12.76 1.07 -3.29
N PHE A 142 12.28 0.58 -4.43
CA PHE A 142 11.07 -0.25 -4.47
C PHE A 142 11.40 -1.73 -4.36
N LYS A 143 10.76 -2.42 -3.43
CA LYS A 143 10.90 -3.88 -3.27
C LYS A 143 9.56 -4.56 -3.40
N ASN A 144 9.49 -5.57 -4.25
CA ASN A 144 8.28 -6.38 -4.40
C ASN A 144 8.14 -7.35 -3.21
N LEU A 145 6.96 -7.41 -2.62
CA LEU A 145 6.60 -8.39 -1.60
C LEU A 145 5.76 -9.49 -2.23
N LEU A 146 6.30 -10.70 -2.25
CA LEU A 146 5.59 -11.88 -2.69
C LEU A 146 4.94 -12.57 -1.49
N ILE A 147 3.63 -12.42 -1.33
CA ILE A 147 2.88 -13.24 -0.38
C ILE A 147 2.46 -14.50 -1.14
N LYS A 148 3.09 -15.64 -0.85
CA LYS A 148 2.64 -16.95 -1.34
C LYS A 148 1.38 -17.36 -0.59
#